data_AF-A0A1V2QY13-F1
#
_entry.id   AF-A0A1V2QY13-F1
#
_cell.length_a   1.000
_cell.length_b   1.000
_cell.length_c   1.000
_cell.angle_alpha   90.00
_cell.angle_beta   90.00
_cell.angle_gamma   90.00
#
_symmetry.space_group_name_H-M   'P 1'
#
loop_
_entity.id
_entity.type
_entity.pdbx_description
1 polymer ?
#
loop_
_entity_poly.entity_id
_entity_poly.type
_entity_poly.pdbx_seq_one_letter_code
_entity_poly.pdbx_strand_id
1 'polypeptide(L)' 'MNSHRGLCNRLVWMQNTYRLTHDDRVLQKTPFSFDVSVWEFFWPLLYGARLVMARPDGHKDADYL' A
#
# COMPACT_ATOMS: atom_id res chain seq x y z
N MET A 1 12.97 10.24 11.65
CA MET A 1 13.00 8.76 11.65
C MET A 1 11.58 8.26 11.88
N ASN A 2 11.05 7.40 11.01
CA ASN A 2 9.73 6.79 11.22
C ASN A 2 9.82 5.67 12.25
N SER A 3 8.80 5.53 13.09
CA SER A 3 8.71 4.45 14.08
C SER A 3 7.59 3.49 13.71
N HIS A 4 7.70 2.25 14.20
CA HIS A 4 6.64 1.24 14.04
C HIS A 4 5.29 1.78 14.51
N ARG A 5 5.26 2.45 15.68
CA ARG A 5 4.04 3.07 16.23
C ARG A 5 3.45 4.15 15.31
N GLY A 6 4.29 4.98 14.71
CA GLY A 6 3.85 6.01 13.76
C GLY A 6 3.20 5.41 12.51
N LEU A 7 3.80 4.33 11.98
CA LEU A 7 3.23 3.59 10.85
C LEU A 7 1.89 2.95 11.22
N CYS A 8 1.81 2.21 12.33
CA CYS A 8 0.55 1.61 12.77
C CYS A 8 -0.57 2.65 12.91
N ASN A 9 -0.28 3.82 13.51
CA ASN A 9 -1.26 4.90 13.64
C ASN A 9 -1.79 5.36 12.27
N ARG A 10 -0.90 5.52 11.27
CA ARG A 10 -1.27 5.92 9.91
C ARG A 10 -2.15 4.88 9.23
N LEU A 11 -1.86 3.60 9.40
CA LEU A 11 -2.60 2.50 8.76
C LEU A 11 -3.97 2.27 9.42
N VAL A 12 -4.06 2.39 10.75
CA VAL A 12 -5.34 2.33 11.47
C VAL A 12 -6.25 3.47 11.04
N TRP A 13 -5.71 4.69 10.88
CA TRP A 13 -6.48 5.81 10.33
C TRP A 13 -6.98 5.52 8.90
N MET A 14 -6.13 4.98 8.02
CA MET A 14 -6.55 4.62 6.65
C MET A 14 -7.68 3.62 6.67
N GLN A 15 -7.55 2.57 7.50
CA GLN A 15 -8.56 1.55 7.57
C GLN A 15 -9.89 2.11 8.04
N ASN A 16 -9.91 2.91 9.10
CA ASN A 16 -11.14 3.49 9.61
C ASN A 16 -11.83 4.41 8.58
N THR A 17 -11.03 5.09 7.76
CA THR A 17 -11.51 6.07 6.77
C THR A 17 -11.98 5.40 5.47
N TYR A 18 -11.16 4.51 4.90
CA TYR A 18 -11.35 3.94 3.57
C TYR A 18 -11.90 2.52 3.59
N ARG A 19 -11.82 1.82 4.74
CA ARG A 19 -12.45 0.51 4.99
C ARG A 19 -12.10 -0.55 3.95
N LEU A 20 -10.79 -0.75 3.73
CA LEU A 20 -10.29 -1.82 2.87
C LEU A 20 -10.78 -3.18 3.38
N THR A 21 -11.19 -4.05 2.45
CA THR A 21 -11.73 -5.37 2.72
C THR A 21 -10.91 -6.45 2.00
N HIS A 22 -11.20 -7.72 2.28
CA HIS A 22 -10.52 -8.85 1.64
C HIS A 22 -10.80 -8.98 0.13
N ASP A 23 -11.88 -8.37 -0.36
CA ASP A 23 -12.23 -8.34 -1.78
C ASP A 23 -11.40 -7.32 -2.57
N ASP A 24 -10.75 -6.38 -1.88
CA ASP A 24 -9.96 -5.32 -2.49
C ASP A 24 -8.57 -5.79 -2.92
N ARG A 25 -8.04 -5.11 -3.92
CA ARG A 25 -6.69 -5.30 -4.46
C ARG A 25 -5.93 -3.99 -4.41
N VAL A 26 -4.79 -3.98 -3.73
CA VAL A 26 -3.89 -2.82 -3.65
C VAL A 26 -2.68 -3.07 -4.54
N LEU A 27 -2.42 -2.13 -5.45
CA LEU A 27 -1.26 -2.17 -6.34
C LEU A 27 -0.03 -1.58 -5.64
N GLN A 28 1.03 -2.38 -5.54
CA GLN A 28 2.36 -1.94 -5.22
C GLN A 28 3.02 -1.43 -6.50
N LYS A 29 3.04 -0.11 -6.68
CA LYS A 29 3.68 0.54 -7.84
C LYS A 29 4.77 1.51 -7.42
N THR A 30 4.66 2.09 -6.23
CA THR A 30 5.56 3.14 -5.80
C THR A 30 6.93 2.53 -5.46
N PRO A 31 8.05 3.05 -5.98
CA PRO A 31 9.37 2.51 -5.64
C PRO A 31 9.60 2.50 -4.12
N PHE A 32 10.22 1.43 -3.61
CA PHE A 32 10.32 1.18 -2.16
C PHE A 32 11.10 2.25 -1.37
N SER A 33 11.86 3.09 -2.08
CA SER A 33 12.61 4.22 -1.53
C SER A 33 11.73 5.41 -1.15
N PHE A 34 10.45 5.43 -1.55
CA PHE A 34 9.49 6.48 -1.22
C PHE A 34 8.53 6.03 -0.11
N ASP A 35 8.13 6.96 0.74
CA ASP A 35 7.26 6.70 1.90
C ASP A 35 5.88 6.15 1.54
N VAL A 36 5.31 6.57 0.41
CA VAL A 36 4.03 6.06 -0.11
C VAL A 36 4.06 4.55 -0.33
N SER A 37 5.20 3.94 -0.66
CA SER A 37 5.28 2.48 -0.83
C SER A 37 4.96 1.72 0.45
N VAL A 38 5.17 2.34 1.62
CA VAL A 38 5.03 1.66 2.92
C VAL A 38 3.59 1.23 3.15
N TRP A 39 2.60 2.09 2.89
CA TRP A 39 1.20 1.67 3.05
C TRP A 39 0.75 0.75 1.92
N GLU A 40 1.31 0.86 0.71
CA GLU A 40 1.04 -0.08 -0.38
C GLU A 40 1.44 -1.51 0.02
N PHE A 41 2.57 -1.67 0.70
CA PHE A 41 3.02 -2.98 1.21
C PHE A 41 2.17 -3.48 2.39
N PHE A 42 2.02 -2.68 3.44
CA PHE A 42 1.53 -3.20 4.72
C PHE A 42 0.02 -3.12 4.90
N TRP A 43 -0.65 -2.12 4.33
CA TRP A 43 -2.09 -1.94 4.54
C TRP A 43 -2.93 -3.15 4.09
N PRO A 44 -2.77 -3.68 2.86
CA PRO A 44 -3.54 -4.85 2.43
C PRO A 44 -3.25 -6.09 3.28
N LEU A 45 -1.98 -6.29 3.65
CA LEU A 45 -1.55 -7.47 4.44
C LEU A 45 -2.11 -7.45 5.87
N LEU A 46 -2.29 -6.27 6.47
CA LEU A 46 -2.83 -6.14 7.82
C LEU A 46 -4.34 -6.39 7.89
N TYR A 47 -5.08 -6.14 6.82
CA TYR A 47 -6.55 -6.23 6.79
C TYR A 47 -7.10 -7.31 5.84
N GLY A 48 -6.23 -8.21 5.37
CA GLY A 48 -6.62 -9.39 4.59
C GLY A 48 -6.94 -9.13 3.11
N ALA A 49 -6.60 -7.94 2.60
CA ALA A 49 -6.73 -7.62 1.19
C ALA A 49 -5.56 -8.19 0.37
N ARG A 50 -5.69 -8.19 -0.97
CA ARG A 50 -4.65 -8.69 -1.86
C ARG A 50 -3.65 -7.60 -2.23
N LEU A 51 -2.36 -7.86 -2.01
CA LEU A 51 -1.28 -7.08 -2.60
C LEU A 51 -0.96 -7.58 -4.01
N VAL A 52 -0.94 -6.67 -4.99
CA VAL A 52 -0.58 -6.94 -6.37
C VAL A 52 0.71 -6.19 -6.70
N MET A 53 1.72 -6.89 -7.22
CA MET A 53 3.00 -6.26 -7.57
C MET A 53 2.96 -5.75 -9.01
N ALA A 54 3.27 -4.47 -9.22
CA ALA A 54 3.55 -3.95 -10.55
C ALA A 54 4.83 -4.60 -11.11
N ARG A 55 4.92 -4.71 -12.43
CA ARG A 55 6.18 -5.10 -13.08
C ARG A 55 7.25 -4.03 -12.84
N PRO A 56 8.54 -4.40 -12.88
CA PRO A 56 9.64 -3.42 -12.90
C PRO A 56 9.39 -2.32 -13.93
N ASP A 57 9.67 -1.07 -13.56
CA ASP A 57 9.43 0.15 -14.34
C ASP A 57 7.98 0.44 -14.76
N GLY A 58 7.01 -0.43 -14.45
CA GLY A 58 5.60 -0.23 -14.81
C GLY A 58 4.97 1.02 -14.19
N HIS A 59 5.53 1.55 -13.10
CA HIS A 59 5.10 2.81 -12.50
C HIS A 59 5.30 4.06 -13.39
N LYS A 60 6.03 3.93 -14.50
CA LYS A 60 6.30 4.99 -15.48
C LYS A 60 5.38 4.92 -16.71
N ASP A 61 4.65 3.83 -16.88
CA ASP A 61 3.81 3.57 -18.04
C ASP A 61 2.32 3.71 -17.65
N ALA A 62 1.65 4.71 -18.20
CA ALA A 62 0.26 5.00 -17.89
C ALA A 62 -0.72 4.02 -18.55
N ASP A 63 -0.36 3.42 -19.69
CA ASP A 63 -1.23 2.47 -20.40
C ASP A 63 -1.23 1.10 -19.70
N TYR A 64 -0.21 0.83 -18.87
CA TYR A 64 -0.08 -0.39 -18.06
C TYR A 64 -0.82 -0.33 -16.71
N LEU A 65 -1.02 0.87 -16.15
CA LEU A 65 -1.57 1.10 -14.80
C LEU A 65 -3.09 1.29 -14.80
#